data_AF-A0A8H4U9K8-F1
#
_entry.id   AF-A0A8H4U9K8-F1
#
_cell.length_a   1.000
_cell.length_b   1.000
_cell.length_c   1.000
_cell.angle_alpha   90.00
_cell.angle_beta   90.00
_cell.angle_gamma   90.00
#
_symmetry.space_group_name_H-M   'P 1'
#
loop_
_entity.id
_entity.type
_entity.pdbx_description
1 polymer ?
#
loop_
_entity_poly.entity_id
_entity_poly.type
_entity_poly.pdbx_seq_one_letter_code
_entity_poly.pdbx_strand_id
1 'polypeptide(L)'
;MGCRHKEYATEGVQFHPESILTEHGRSMFRNFLKLRAGTWKENEAFLSAVSSGTKPDKKTSILEKIYAHRKAAVAAQKLVPSQTPEDLQASYDLGIAPPQISFPSRLRRSPYNLALMAEIKRASPSKGIIAASVCAPAQARKYAIAGASVISVLTEPEWFKGSLDDLRA
;
A
#
# COMPACT_ATOMS: atom_id res chain seq x y z
N MET A 1 -2.62 -0.83 3.75
CA MET A 1 -1.72 -1.31 2.67
C MET A 1 -0.57 -2.07 3.33
N GLY A 2 -0.01 -3.12 2.74
CA GLY A 2 1.09 -3.87 3.38
C GLY A 2 2.24 -4.12 2.42
N CYS A 3 3.47 -4.05 2.89
CA CYS A 3 4.68 -4.45 2.19
C CYS A 3 5.37 -5.57 2.97
N ARG A 4 5.92 -6.56 2.26
CA ARG A 4 6.68 -7.66 2.86
C ARG A 4 8.00 -7.79 2.10
N HIS A 5 9.11 -7.81 2.83
CA HIS A 5 10.42 -8.05 2.24
C HIS A 5 10.49 -9.50 1.72
N LYS A 6 11.18 -9.77 0.61
CA LYS A 6 11.19 -11.11 -0.01
C LYS A 6 11.96 -12.15 0.81
N GLU A 7 13.04 -11.74 1.45
CA GLU A 7 13.99 -12.63 2.15
C GLU A 7 13.97 -12.44 3.67
N TYR A 8 14.23 -11.22 4.13
CA TYR A 8 14.19 -10.87 5.55
C TYR A 8 12.79 -10.88 6.14
N ALA A 9 12.67 -11.29 7.41
CA ALA A 9 11.45 -11.33 8.20
C ALA A 9 11.01 -9.91 8.61
N THR A 10 10.76 -9.08 7.62
CA THR A 10 10.32 -7.69 7.78
C THR A 10 9.11 -7.48 6.90
N GLU A 11 8.03 -7.07 7.54
CA GLU A 11 6.82 -6.58 6.87
C GLU A 11 6.45 -5.22 7.46
N GLY A 12 5.72 -4.43 6.69
CA GLY A 12 5.16 -3.17 7.11
C GLY A 12 3.70 -3.17 6.73
N VAL A 13 2.83 -2.73 7.63
CA VAL A 13 1.41 -2.57 7.33
C VAL A 13 0.99 -1.15 7.68
N GLN A 14 0.50 -0.43 6.67
CA GLN A 14 -0.24 0.81 6.84
C GLN A 14 -1.64 0.47 7.33
N PHE A 15 -1.94 0.95 8.54
CA PHE A 15 -3.16 0.69 9.26
C PHE A 15 -3.71 2.01 9.82
N HIS A 16 -5.03 2.12 9.94
CA HIS A 16 -5.62 3.24 10.69
C HIS A 16 -5.45 2.97 12.19
N PRO A 17 -5.09 3.96 13.02
CA PRO A 17 -4.91 3.77 14.47
C PRO A 17 -6.11 3.12 15.14
N GLU A 18 -7.33 3.48 14.71
CA GLU A 18 -8.59 2.95 15.23
C GLU A 18 -8.74 1.45 14.93
N SER A 19 -8.04 0.93 13.93
CA SER A 19 -8.14 -0.47 13.57
C SER A 19 -7.42 -1.39 14.59
N ILE A 20 -6.59 -0.88 15.51
CA ILE A 20 -6.02 -1.68 16.62
C ILE A 20 -7.12 -2.21 17.54
N LEU A 21 -8.20 -1.44 17.65
CA LEU A 21 -9.38 -1.79 18.44
C LEU A 21 -10.33 -2.76 17.71
N THR A 22 -10.04 -3.14 16.47
CA THR A 22 -10.82 -4.15 15.76
C THR A 22 -10.53 -5.55 16.31
N GLU A 23 -11.45 -6.48 16.04
CA GLU A 23 -11.38 -7.89 16.43
C GLU A 23 -9.99 -8.52 16.19
N HIS A 24 -9.32 -8.15 15.09
CA HIS A 24 -8.03 -8.71 14.71
C HIS A 24 -6.83 -7.77 14.95
N GLY A 25 -7.05 -6.53 15.40
CA GLY A 25 -5.99 -5.54 15.57
C GLY A 25 -4.91 -6.00 16.56
N ARG A 26 -5.32 -6.53 17.71
CA ARG A 26 -4.40 -7.11 18.72
C ARG A 26 -3.68 -8.37 18.22
N SER A 27 -4.37 -9.21 17.45
CA SER A 27 -3.78 -10.42 16.85
C SER A 27 -2.70 -10.06 15.83
N MET A 28 -2.94 -9.03 15.01
CA MET A 28 -1.95 -8.51 14.07
C MET A 28 -0.71 -8.00 14.79
N PHE A 29 -0.87 -7.16 15.82
CA PHE A 29 0.27 -6.70 16.65
C PHE A 29 1.04 -7.86 17.28
N ARG A 30 0.33 -8.87 17.80
CA ARG A 30 0.96 -10.07 18.35
C ARG A 30 1.78 -10.81 17.31
N ASN A 31 1.36 -10.86 16.05
CA ASN A 31 2.11 -11.51 14.98
C ASN A 31 3.41 -10.77 14.66
N PHE A 32 3.37 -9.44 14.57
CA PHE A 32 4.57 -8.61 14.44
C PHE A 32 5.54 -8.82 15.60
N LEU A 33 5.00 -8.83 16.82
CA LEU A 33 5.77 -9.08 18.03
C LEU A 33 6.23 -10.54 18.18
N LYS A 34 5.84 -11.45 17.30
CA LYS A 34 6.34 -12.84 17.25
C LYS A 34 7.48 -13.03 16.26
N LEU A 35 7.80 -12.04 15.43
CA LEU A 35 8.97 -12.09 14.56
C LEU A 35 10.23 -12.15 15.45
N ARG A 36 11.03 -13.20 15.29
CA ARG A 36 12.19 -13.49 16.17
C ARG A 36 13.49 -13.75 15.41
N ALA A 37 13.45 -13.80 14.09
CA ALA A 37 14.59 -14.13 13.25
C ALA A 37 14.85 -13.10 12.15
N GLY A 38 16.02 -13.19 11.53
CA GLY A 38 16.43 -12.29 10.44
C GLY A 38 15.74 -12.62 9.12
N THR A 39 15.46 -13.90 8.85
CA THR A 39 14.86 -14.36 7.58
C THR A 39 13.51 -15.08 7.78
N TRP A 40 12.69 -15.15 6.73
CA TRP A 40 11.41 -15.87 6.80
C TRP A 40 11.58 -17.35 7.12
N LYS A 41 12.60 -17.99 6.53
CA LYS A 41 12.88 -19.41 6.71
C LYS A 41 13.15 -19.75 8.18
N GLU A 42 13.97 -18.95 8.84
CA GLU A 42 14.28 -19.11 10.27
C GLU A 42 13.07 -18.82 11.14
N ASN A 43 12.31 -17.77 10.80
CA ASN A 43 11.12 -17.38 11.56
C ASN A 43 10.00 -18.43 11.47
N GLU A 44 9.81 -19.06 10.31
CA GLU A 44 8.85 -20.15 10.11
C GLU A 44 9.24 -21.40 10.90
N ALA A 45 10.53 -21.75 10.92
CA ALA A 45 11.04 -22.83 11.76
C ALA A 45 10.75 -22.56 13.25
N PHE A 46 10.98 -21.32 13.71
CA PHE A 46 10.68 -20.92 15.08
C PHE A 46 9.18 -21.00 15.41
N LEU A 47 8.32 -20.45 14.55
CA LEU A 47 6.86 -20.45 14.78
C LEU A 47 6.28 -21.85 14.75
N SER A 48 6.79 -22.73 13.89
CA SER A 48 6.35 -24.13 13.80
C SER A 48 6.64 -24.93 15.08
N ALA A 49 7.69 -24.56 15.82
CA ALA A 49 7.99 -25.16 17.13
C ALA A 49 7.07 -24.67 18.26
N VAL A 50 6.31 -23.58 18.06
CA VAL A 50 5.56 -22.88 19.11
C VAL A 50 4.03 -23.00 18.94
N SER A 51 3.51 -23.42 17.79
CA SER A 51 2.07 -23.44 17.53
C SER A 51 1.44 -24.84 17.50
N SER A 52 0.78 -25.23 18.59
CA SER A 52 -0.31 -26.22 18.63
C SER A 52 -1.64 -25.45 18.76
N GLY A 53 -2.35 -25.24 17.65
CA GLY A 53 -3.61 -24.50 17.68
C GLY A 53 -4.41 -24.58 16.39
N THR A 54 -5.70 -24.88 16.54
CA THR A 54 -6.71 -25.13 15.52
C THR A 54 -6.91 -23.94 14.59
N LYS A 55 -6.95 -24.20 13.27
CA LYS A 55 -7.19 -23.18 12.24
C LYS A 55 -8.65 -22.72 12.28
N PRO A 56 -8.93 -21.40 12.38
CA PRO A 56 -10.30 -20.91 12.26
C PRO A 56 -10.81 -21.01 10.82
N ASP A 57 -12.12 -21.10 10.69
CA ASP A 57 -12.84 -21.22 9.41
C ASP A 57 -12.55 -20.05 8.48
N LYS A 58 -12.20 -20.37 7.23
CA LYS A 58 -11.59 -19.43 6.28
C LYS A 58 -12.65 -18.61 5.55
N LYS A 59 -13.27 -17.63 6.22
CA LYS A 59 -14.07 -16.60 5.54
C LYS A 59 -13.14 -15.76 4.65
N THR A 60 -13.47 -15.63 3.36
CA THR A 60 -12.67 -14.83 2.42
C THR A 60 -12.59 -13.39 2.89
N SER A 61 -11.38 -12.95 3.21
CA SER A 61 -11.11 -11.58 3.67
C SER A 61 -11.33 -10.57 2.56
N ILE A 62 -11.62 -9.31 2.92
CA ILE A 62 -11.71 -8.21 1.96
C ILE A 62 -10.40 -8.05 1.16
N LEU A 63 -9.27 -8.35 1.78
CA LEU A 63 -7.95 -8.26 1.15
C LEU A 63 -7.79 -9.35 0.07
N GLU A 64 -8.24 -10.57 0.33
CA GLU A 64 -8.27 -11.64 -0.69
C GLU A 64 -9.17 -11.28 -1.87
N LYS A 65 -10.32 -10.63 -1.63
CA LYS A 65 -11.22 -10.14 -2.69
C LYS A 65 -10.54 -9.06 -3.55
N ILE A 66 -9.95 -8.05 -2.91
CA ILE A 66 -9.22 -6.97 -3.60
C ILE A 66 -8.07 -7.58 -4.42
N TYR A 67 -7.30 -8.50 -3.83
CA TYR A 67 -6.16 -9.13 -4.51
C TYR A 67 -6.60 -9.93 -5.74
N ALA A 68 -7.62 -10.78 -5.61
CA ALA A 68 -8.13 -11.58 -6.72
C ALA A 68 -8.59 -10.68 -7.89
N HIS A 69 -9.30 -9.60 -7.57
CA HIS A 69 -9.74 -8.63 -8.57
C HIS A 69 -8.58 -7.90 -9.23
N ARG A 70 -7.62 -7.38 -8.45
CA ARG A 70 -6.45 -6.67 -9.00
C ARG A 70 -5.57 -7.58 -9.84
N LYS A 71 -5.44 -8.85 -9.50
CA LYS A 71 -4.71 -9.83 -10.32
C LYS A 71 -5.35 -9.98 -11.70
N ALA A 72 -6.67 -10.11 -11.77
CA ALA A 72 -7.40 -10.19 -13.04
C ALA A 72 -7.31 -8.88 -13.83
N ALA A 73 -7.51 -7.73 -13.17
CA ALA A 73 -7.42 -6.42 -13.80
C ALA A 73 -6.02 -6.14 -14.39
N VAL A 74 -4.95 -6.43 -13.64
CA VAL A 74 -3.57 -6.27 -14.13
C VAL A 74 -3.27 -7.24 -15.28
N ALA A 75 -3.79 -8.46 -15.26
CA ALA A 75 -3.62 -9.41 -16.35
C ALA A 75 -4.26 -8.88 -17.65
N ALA A 76 -5.47 -8.33 -17.57
CA ALA A 76 -6.12 -7.67 -18.71
C ALA A 76 -5.36 -6.42 -19.16
N GLN A 77 -4.90 -5.60 -18.21
CA GLN A 77 -4.17 -4.36 -18.48
C GLN A 77 -2.87 -4.61 -19.26
N LYS A 78 -2.15 -5.68 -18.95
CA LYS A 78 -0.91 -6.06 -19.64
C LYS A 78 -1.09 -6.42 -21.12
N LEU A 79 -2.32 -6.65 -21.57
CA LEU A 79 -2.64 -6.93 -22.97
C LEU A 79 -2.95 -5.65 -23.78
N VAL A 80 -3.11 -4.50 -23.10
CA VAL A 80 -3.41 -3.23 -23.75
C VAL A 80 -2.12 -2.66 -24.34
N PRO A 81 -2.08 -2.35 -25.65
CA PRO A 81 -0.94 -1.63 -26.25
C PRO A 81 -0.64 -0.34 -25.49
N SER A 82 0.62 0.03 -25.32
CA SER A 82 1.15 1.10 -24.44
C SER A 82 1.19 0.77 -22.94
N GLN A 83 0.62 -0.35 -22.51
CA GLN A 83 0.59 -0.77 -21.10
C GLN A 83 1.20 -2.17 -20.88
N THR A 84 1.76 -2.75 -21.94
CA THR A 84 2.60 -3.94 -21.83
C THR A 84 3.86 -3.61 -21.02
N PRO A 85 4.48 -4.58 -20.33
CA PRO A 85 5.75 -4.35 -19.63
C PRO A 85 6.83 -3.75 -20.55
N GLU A 86 6.88 -4.19 -21.80
CA GLU A 86 7.83 -3.73 -22.81
C GLU A 86 7.58 -2.27 -23.19
N ASP A 87 6.33 -1.88 -23.44
CA ASP A 87 5.96 -0.49 -23.76
C ASP A 87 6.24 0.46 -22.58
N LEU A 88 5.98 -0.01 -21.36
CA LEU A 88 6.23 0.75 -20.13
C LEU A 88 7.74 0.93 -19.90
N GLN A 89 8.54 -0.10 -20.15
CA GLN A 89 10.00 -0.01 -20.07
C GLN A 89 10.56 0.94 -21.14
N ALA A 90 10.08 0.84 -22.38
CA ALA A 90 10.48 1.76 -23.44
C ALA A 90 10.14 3.21 -23.11
N SER A 91 8.93 3.47 -22.57
CA SER A 91 8.52 4.80 -22.13
C SER A 91 9.39 5.35 -20.99
N TYR A 92 9.83 4.47 -20.09
CA TYR A 92 10.75 4.81 -19.00
C TYR A 92 12.15 5.16 -19.55
N ASP A 93 12.69 4.34 -20.46
CA ASP A 93 14.01 4.54 -21.05
C ASP A 93 14.07 5.81 -21.91
N LEU A 94 12.96 6.18 -22.54
CA LEU A 94 12.80 7.44 -23.27
C LEU A 94 12.68 8.67 -22.37
N GLY A 95 12.59 8.50 -21.04
CA GLY A 95 12.47 9.62 -20.11
C GLY A 95 11.18 10.40 -20.25
N ILE A 96 10.10 9.76 -20.74
CA ILE A 96 8.77 10.39 -20.86
C ILE A 96 8.19 10.68 -19.46
N ALA A 97 8.55 9.85 -18.48
CA ALA A 97 8.12 10.02 -17.10
C ALA A 97 8.91 11.14 -16.38
N PRO A 98 8.28 11.85 -15.42
CA PRO A 98 8.99 12.81 -14.58
C PRO A 98 10.19 12.18 -13.86
N PRO A 99 11.25 12.95 -13.55
CA PRO A 99 12.40 12.45 -12.80
C PRO A 99 11.99 11.79 -11.48
N GLN A 100 12.52 10.60 -11.23
CA GLN A 100 12.22 9.87 -10.01
C GLN A 100 12.77 10.61 -8.79
N ILE A 101 11.91 10.79 -7.80
CA ILE A 101 12.28 11.39 -6.52
C ILE A 101 12.47 10.27 -5.50
N SER A 102 13.65 10.21 -4.88
CA SER A 102 13.93 9.23 -3.83
C SER A 102 13.01 9.45 -2.60
N PHE A 103 12.07 8.53 -2.40
CA PHE A 103 11.12 8.54 -1.29
C PHE A 103 11.81 8.54 0.09
N PRO A 104 12.78 7.64 0.40
CA PRO A 104 13.47 7.68 1.68
C PRO A 104 14.23 8.98 1.93
N SER A 105 14.86 9.54 0.89
CA SER A 105 15.57 10.82 1.00
C SER A 105 14.62 12.01 1.16
N ARG A 106 13.38 11.94 0.66
CA ARG A 106 12.35 12.97 0.93
C ARG A 106 11.90 12.95 2.38
N LEU A 107 11.66 11.76 2.94
CA LEU A 107 11.27 11.63 4.35
C LEU A 107 12.36 12.13 5.30
N ARG A 108 13.63 11.76 5.06
CA ARG A 108 14.78 12.17 5.90
C ARG A 108 15.13 13.66 5.81
N ARG A 109 14.75 14.34 4.73
CA ARG A 109 14.98 15.77 4.52
C ARG A 109 13.80 16.64 4.95
N SER A 110 12.82 16.10 5.67
CA SER A 110 11.74 16.92 6.22
C SER A 110 12.36 18.03 7.09
N PRO A 111 11.99 19.31 6.89
CA PRO A 111 12.49 20.40 7.73
C PRO A 111 11.83 20.40 9.13
N TYR A 112 10.87 19.50 9.36
CA TYR A 112 10.15 19.34 10.61
C TYR A 112 10.61 18.07 11.34
N ASN A 113 10.41 18.05 12.66
CA ASN A 113 10.68 16.89 13.51
C ASN A 113 9.83 15.65 13.14
N LEU A 114 8.78 15.83 12.33
CA LEU A 114 7.90 14.78 11.81
C LEU A 114 7.85 14.85 10.29
N ALA A 115 8.00 13.71 9.62
CA ALA A 115 7.75 13.59 8.18
C ALA A 115 6.30 13.13 7.95
N LEU A 116 5.51 13.93 7.23
CA LEU A 116 4.11 13.62 6.94
C LEU A 116 3.95 13.06 5.53
N MET A 117 3.33 11.87 5.43
CA MET A 117 2.82 11.31 4.18
C MET A 117 1.31 11.54 4.13
N ALA A 118 0.88 12.52 3.34
CA ALA A 118 -0.53 12.88 3.23
C ALA A 118 -1.21 12.04 2.13
N GLU A 119 -2.31 11.37 2.46
CA GLU A 119 -3.01 10.47 1.54
C GLU A 119 -4.24 11.12 0.92
N ILE A 120 -4.39 10.95 -0.39
CA ILE A 120 -5.58 11.30 -1.16
C ILE A 120 -6.37 10.02 -1.37
N LYS A 121 -7.58 9.98 -0.80
CA LYS A 121 -8.45 8.80 -0.81
C LYS A 121 -9.92 9.22 -0.88
N ARG A 122 -10.64 8.74 -1.91
CA ARG A 122 -12.07 9.04 -2.11
C ARG A 122 -12.99 8.12 -1.32
N ALA A 123 -12.63 6.86 -1.17
CA ALA A 123 -13.45 5.87 -0.47
C ALA A 123 -12.58 4.82 0.25
N SER A 124 -13.21 4.00 1.09
CA SER A 124 -12.60 2.78 1.63
C SER A 124 -13.66 1.70 1.87
N PRO A 125 -13.30 0.40 1.86
CA PRO A 125 -14.24 -0.68 2.17
C PRO A 125 -14.93 -0.53 3.53
N SER A 126 -14.24 0.05 4.52
CA SER A 126 -14.76 0.18 5.89
C SER A 126 -15.60 1.43 6.12
N LYS A 127 -15.23 2.57 5.53
CA LYS A 127 -15.93 3.86 5.73
C LYS A 127 -16.84 4.26 4.56
N GLY A 128 -16.87 3.49 3.46
CA GLY A 128 -17.58 3.88 2.25
C GLY A 128 -16.94 5.11 1.60
N ILE A 129 -17.77 6.00 1.04
CA ILE A 129 -17.33 7.27 0.45
C ILE A 129 -16.86 8.24 1.54
N ILE A 130 -15.66 8.77 1.38
CA ILE A 130 -15.04 9.75 2.27
C ILE A 130 -15.07 11.15 1.63
N ALA A 131 -14.66 11.24 0.37
CA ALA A 131 -14.55 12.51 -0.37
C ALA A 131 -14.73 12.29 -1.87
N ALA A 132 -15.98 12.04 -2.31
CA ALA A 132 -16.29 11.69 -3.70
C ALA A 132 -15.80 12.72 -4.72
N SER A 133 -15.88 14.00 -4.41
CA SER A 133 -15.57 15.12 -5.31
C SER A 133 -14.13 15.62 -5.21
N VAL A 134 -13.23 14.90 -4.52
CA VAL A 134 -11.84 15.36 -4.39
C VAL A 134 -11.13 15.32 -5.75
N CYS A 135 -10.61 16.47 -6.15
CA CYS A 135 -9.67 16.59 -7.26
C CYS A 135 -8.26 16.27 -6.73
N ALA A 136 -7.67 15.16 -7.17
CA ALA A 136 -6.40 14.68 -6.65
C ALA A 136 -5.25 15.68 -6.86
N PRO A 137 -5.05 16.29 -8.04
CA PRO A 137 -4.01 17.31 -8.24
C PRO A 137 -4.18 18.53 -7.34
N ALA A 138 -5.42 19.03 -7.21
CA ALA A 138 -5.70 20.18 -6.36
C ALA A 138 -5.43 19.86 -4.87
N GLN A 139 -5.79 18.66 -4.43
CA GLN A 139 -5.53 18.22 -3.05
C GLN A 139 -4.04 17.97 -2.80
N ALA A 140 -3.34 17.39 -3.78
CA ALA A 140 -1.89 17.18 -3.76
C ALA A 140 -1.16 18.52 -3.57
N ARG A 141 -1.53 19.54 -4.35
CA ARG A 141 -0.97 20.90 -4.23
C ARG A 141 -1.21 21.49 -2.84
N LYS A 142 -2.42 21.33 -2.28
CA LYS A 142 -2.74 21.78 -0.92
C LYS A 142 -1.84 21.11 0.12
N TYR A 143 -1.68 19.79 0.04
CA TYR A 143 -0.81 19.04 0.94
C TYR A 143 0.66 19.45 0.82
N ALA A 144 1.16 19.66 -0.41
CA ALA A 144 2.53 20.12 -0.64
C ALA A 144 2.77 21.50 -0.01
N ILE A 145 1.85 22.46 -0.21
CA ILE A 145 1.94 23.81 0.38
C ILE A 145 1.84 23.75 1.91
N ALA A 146 1.03 22.86 2.46
CA ALA A 146 0.90 22.64 3.90
C ALA A 146 2.10 21.93 4.54
N GLY A 147 3.12 21.54 3.76
CA GLY A 147 4.37 20.95 4.27
C GLY A 147 4.39 19.42 4.32
N ALA A 148 3.50 18.72 3.60
CA ALA A 148 3.60 17.27 3.47
C ALA A 148 4.92 16.87 2.81
N SER A 149 5.67 15.96 3.44
CA SER A 149 6.96 15.47 2.93
C SER A 149 6.76 14.63 1.67
N VAL A 150 5.67 13.84 1.63
CA VAL A 150 5.26 12.98 0.53
C VAL A 150 3.73 12.98 0.41
N ILE A 151 3.24 12.75 -0.82
CA ILE A 151 1.82 12.57 -1.13
C ILE A 151 1.60 11.11 -1.56
N SER A 152 0.61 10.47 -0.94
CA SER A 152 0.11 9.15 -1.34
C SER A 152 -1.16 9.33 -2.15
N VAL A 153 -1.27 8.71 -3.31
CA VAL A 153 -2.47 8.74 -4.14
C VAL A 153 -2.99 7.31 -4.31
N LEU A 154 -4.21 7.05 -3.88
CA LEU A 154 -4.86 5.76 -4.13
C LEU A 154 -5.27 5.70 -5.60
N THR A 155 -4.81 4.67 -6.31
CA THR A 155 -5.06 4.47 -7.75
C THR A 155 -6.01 3.30 -8.03
N GLU A 156 -6.60 2.73 -6.97
CA GLU A 156 -7.46 1.56 -7.03
C GLU A 156 -8.93 2.01 -7.27
N PRO A 157 -9.58 1.59 -8.38
CA PRO A 157 -10.88 2.14 -8.78
C PRO A 157 -12.07 1.52 -8.05
N GLU A 158 -12.08 0.23 -7.75
CA GLU A 158 -13.31 -0.44 -7.30
C GLU A 158 -13.67 -0.13 -5.84
N TRP A 159 -12.71 -0.23 -4.94
CA TRP A 159 -12.89 -0.07 -3.49
C TRP A 159 -12.47 1.31 -2.98
N PHE A 160 -11.46 1.94 -3.58
CA PHE A 160 -10.95 3.24 -3.14
C PHE A 160 -11.37 4.41 -4.03
N LYS A 161 -12.00 4.14 -5.18
CA LYS A 161 -12.46 5.13 -6.17
C LYS A 161 -11.34 6.05 -6.66
N GLY A 162 -10.14 5.49 -6.82
CA GLY A 162 -8.96 6.14 -7.38
C GLY A 162 -8.68 5.77 -8.83
N SER A 163 -7.69 6.38 -9.45
CA SER A 163 -7.22 6.03 -10.81
C SER A 163 -5.71 6.23 -10.96
N LEU A 164 -5.12 5.66 -12.00
CA LEU A 164 -3.72 5.97 -12.36
C LEU A 164 -3.56 7.42 -12.85
N ASP A 165 -4.61 8.01 -13.42
CA ASP A 165 -4.58 9.39 -13.89
C ASP A 165 -4.54 10.38 -12.73
N ASP A 166 -5.14 10.03 -11.58
CA ASP A 166 -4.99 10.80 -10.34
C ASP A 166 -3.53 10.92 -9.88
N LEU A 167 -2.69 9.92 -10.20
CA LEU A 167 -1.27 9.91 -9.86
C LEU A 167 -0.42 10.64 -10.91
N ARG A 168 -0.88 10.70 -12.17
CA ARG A 168 -0.17 11.35 -13.28
C ARG A 168 -0.36 12.86 -13.33
N ALA A 169 -1.54 13.33 -12.90
CA ALA A 169 -2.00 14.71 -13.06
C ALA A 169 -1.42 15.72 -12.05
#